data_AF-A0AAV8XMN8-F1
#
_entry.id   AF-A0AAV8XMN8-F1
#
_cell.length_a   1.000
_cell.length_b   1.000
_cell.length_c   1.000
_cell.angle_alpha   90.00
_cell.angle_beta   90.00
_cell.angle_gamma   90.00
#
_symmetry.space_group_name_H-M   'P 1'
#
loop_
_entity.id
_entity.type
_entity.pdbx_description
1 polymer ?
#
loop_
_entity_poly.entity_id
_entity_poly.type
_entity_poly.pdbx_seq_one_letter_code
_entity_poly.pdbx_strand_id
1 'polypeptide(L)' 'MGSDMKLIEAYAMLKEVYGNECLSRIQVFEWFKRFKEGRETTEDAPCPGLLSTSNTEENIIGKWI' A
#
# COMPACT_ATOMS: atom_id res chain seq x y z
N MET A 1 -22.71 -10.93 -1.87
CA MET A 1 -21.96 -11.80 -2.80
C MET A 1 -21.82 -11.21 -4.22
N GLY A 2 -21.95 -9.90 -4.42
CA GLY A 2 -21.71 -9.25 -5.74
C GLY A 2 -20.42 -8.43 -5.81
N SER A 3 -19.89 -8.01 -4.66
CA SER A 3 -18.68 -7.18 -4.56
C SER A 3 -17.39 -7.99 -4.67
N ASP A 4 -17.40 -9.23 -4.16
CA ASP A 4 -16.22 -10.09 -4.09
C ASP A 4 -15.85 -10.67 -5.45
N MET A 5 -16.85 -10.86 -6.33
CA MET A 5 -16.64 -11.33 -7.71
C MET A 5 -15.80 -10.33 -8.52
N LYS A 6 -16.08 -9.02 -8.40
CA LYS A 6 -15.27 -7.96 -9.04
C LYS A 6 -13.84 -7.89 -8.50
N LEU A 7 -13.65 -8.23 -7.23
CA LEU A 7 -12.34 -8.21 -6.58
C LEU A 7 -11.46 -9.39 -7.02
N ILE A 8 -12.08 -10.56 -7.23
CA ILE A 8 -11.40 -11.73 -7.79
C ILE A 8 -10.97 -11.47 -9.24
N GLU A 9 -11.84 -10.87 -10.07
CA GLU A 9 -11.51 -10.49 -11.44
C GLU A 9 -10.38 -9.45 -11.49
N ALA A 10 -10.44 -8.42 -10.65
CA ALA A 10 -9.37 -7.41 -10.54
C ALA A 10 -8.04 -8.03 -10.10
N TYR A 11 -8.06 -8.95 -9.13
CA TYR A 11 -6.87 -9.68 -8.73
C TYR A 11 -6.32 -10.57 -9.85
N ALA A 12 -7.18 -11.22 -10.63
CA ALA A 12 -6.74 -12.02 -11.77
C ALA A 12 -6.03 -11.17 -12.82
N MET A 13 -6.56 -9.99 -13.14
CA MET A 13 -5.93 -9.03 -14.07
C MET A 13 -4.58 -8.52 -13.55
N LEU A 14 -4.50 -8.17 -12.25
CA LEU A 14 -3.23 -7.78 -11.64
C LEU A 14 -2.20 -8.92 -11.68
N LYS A 15 -2.65 -10.15 -11.44
CA LYS A 15 -1.77 -11.32 -11.49
C LYS A 15 -1.31 -11.66 -12.91
N GLU A 16 -2.12 -11.39 -13.93
CA GLU A 16 -1.72 -11.54 -15.33
C GLU A 16 -0.58 -10.59 -15.72
N VAL A 17 -0.64 -9.34 -15.24
CA VAL A 17 0.36 -8.30 -15.55
C VAL A 17 1.64 -8.46 -14.71
N TYR A 18 1.49 -8.67 -13.40
CA TYR A 18 2.61 -8.67 -12.45
C TYR A 18 3.12 -10.06 -12.09
N GLY A 19 2.37 -11.12 -12.40
CA GLY A 19 2.78 -12.51 -12.17
C GLY A 19 3.10 -12.79 -10.69
N ASN A 20 4.38 -13.07 -10.42
CA ASN A 20 4.90 -13.36 -9.08
C ASN A 20 5.16 -12.11 -8.24
N GLU A 21 5.35 -10.95 -8.88
CA GLU A 21 5.49 -9.65 -8.19
C GLU A 21 4.13 -9.04 -7.84
N CYS A 22 3.03 -9.73 -8.18
CA CYS A 22 1.70 -9.30 -7.82
C CYS A 22 1.51 -9.33 -6.29
N LEU A 23 0.95 -8.25 -5.75
CA LEU A 23 0.52 -8.18 -4.35
C LEU A 23 -0.38 -9.38 -4.01
N SER A 24 -0.32 -9.82 -2.76
CA SER A 24 -1.17 -10.93 -2.30
C SER A 24 -2.66 -10.57 -2.40
N ARG A 25 -3.52 -11.58 -2.53
CA ARG A 25 -4.99 -11.37 -2.54
C ARG A 25 -5.44 -10.49 -1.38
N ILE A 26 -4.96 -10.75 -0.17
CA ILE A 26 -5.37 -10.01 1.03
C ILE A 26 -5.02 -8.51 0.89
N GLN A 27 -3.83 -8.19 0.42
CA GLN A 27 -3.40 -6.80 0.21
C GLN A 27 -4.23 -6.08 -0.86
N VAL A 28 -4.52 -6.74 -1.99
CA VAL A 28 -5.38 -6.18 -3.04
C VAL A 28 -6.78 -5.90 -2.53
N PHE A 29 -7.34 -6.79 -1.70
CA PHE A 29 -8.64 -6.60 -1.07
C PHE A 29 -8.66 -5.41 -0.11
N GLU A 30 -7.63 -5.26 0.73
CA GLU A 30 -7.50 -4.10 1.62
C GLU A 30 -7.38 -2.78 0.87
N TRP A 31 -6.56 -2.74 -0.20
CA TRP A 31 -6.44 -1.58 -1.09
C TRP A 31 -7.78 -1.21 -1.72
N PHE A 32 -8.50 -2.20 -2.25
CA PHE A 32 -9.84 -1.98 -2.83
C PHE A 32 -10.85 -1.47 -1.80
N LYS A 33 -10.77 -1.94 -0.56
CA LYS A 33 -11.62 -1.47 0.53
C LYS A 33 -11.33 0.00 0.85
N ARG A 34 -10.05 0.37 1.00
CA ARG A 34 -9.62 1.75 1.22
C ARG A 34 -10.02 2.68 0.08
N PHE A 35 -9.89 2.21 -1.15
CA PHE A 35 -10.31 2.96 -2.35
C PHE A 35 -11.82 3.22 -2.36
N LYS A 36 -12.65 2.22 -2.01
CA LYS A 36 -14.11 2.40 -1.87
C LYS A 36 -14.52 3.32 -0.73
N GLU A 37 -13.72 3.38 0.33
CA GLU A 37 -13.92 4.31 1.46
C GLU A 37 -13.55 5.76 1.10
N GLY A 38 -13.14 6.03 -0.15
CA GLY A 38 -12.83 7.39 -0.62
C GLY A 38 -11.49 7.91 -0.14
N ARG A 39 -10.59 7.05 0.36
CA ARG A 39 -9.21 7.44 0.63
C ARG A 39 -8.42 7.49 -0.66
N GLU A 40 -8.10 8.70 -1.09
CA GLU A 40 -7.25 8.99 -2.25
C GLU A 40 -5.74 9.00 -1.90
N THR A 41 -5.40 8.94 -0.61
CA THR A 41 -4.01 8.91 -0.15
C THR A 41 -3.36 7.58 -0.53
N THR A 42 -2.40 7.64 -1.44
CA THR A 42 -1.55 6.49 -1.85
C THR A 42 -0.43 6.24 -0.82
N GLU A 43 -0.27 7.16 0.13
CA GLU A 43 0.69 7.06 1.23
C GLU A 43 0.34 5.86 2.13
N ASP A 44 1.37 5.11 2.50
CA ASP A 44 1.22 4.07 3.52
C ASP A 44 0.73 4.70 4.83
N ALA A 45 -0.18 4.00 5.52
CA ALA A 45 -0.58 4.41 6.86
C ALA A 45 0.68 4.55 7.73
N PRO A 46 0.77 5.56 8.61
CA PRO A 46 1.96 5.79 9.41
C PRO A 46 2.34 4.50 10.13
N CYS A 47 3.47 3.91 9.72
CA CYS A 47 3.99 2.71 10.36
C CYS A 47 4.27 3.08 11.82
N PRO A 48 3.64 2.44 12.82
CA PRO A 48 3.85 2.77 14.24
C PRO A 48 5.28 2.58 14.75
N GLY A 49 6.24 2.26 13.88
CA GLY A 49 7.65 2.08 14.17
C GLY A 49 8.61 2.66 13.13
N LEU A 50 8.17 3.40 12.09
CA LEU A 50 9.10 4.20 11.29
C LEU A 50 8.98 5.66 11.72
N LEU A 51 10.04 6.15 12.34
CA LEU A 51 10.32 7.57 12.44
C LEU A 51 10.25 8.15 11.03
N SER A 52 9.21 8.95 10.80
CA SER A 52 9.00 9.72 9.58
C SER A 52 10.20 10.64 9.39
N THR A 53 11.17 10.22 8.58
CA THR A 53 12.25 11.11 8.12
C THR A 53 11.68 11.99 7.01
N SER A 54 10.80 12.89 7.41
CA SER A 54 10.50 14.10 6.66
C SER A 54 11.80 14.89 6.57
N ASN A 55 12.28 15.09 5.34
CA ASN A 55 13.42 15.93 5.00
C ASN A 55 13.25 17.33 5.61
N THR A 56 13.99 17.62 6.67
CA THR A 56 14.44 18.99 6.98
C THR A 56 15.93 18.99 6.71
N GLU A 57 16.37 19.78 5.74
CA GLU A 57 17.72 19.82 5.17
C GLU A 57 18.82 20.31 6.15
N GLU A 58 18.62 20.20 7.46
CA GLU A 58 19.44 20.87 8.48
C GLU A 58 19.99 19.97 9.60
N ASN A 59 19.91 18.64 9.48
CA ASN A 59 20.52 17.76 10.49
C ASN A 59 21.50 16.73 9.91
N ILE A 60 22.47 17.24 9.15
CA ILE A 60 23.80 16.64 9.10
C ILE A 60 24.50 17.16 10.35
N ILE A 61 24.59 16.38 11.43
CA ILE A 61 25.74 16.31 12.35
C ILE A 61 25.36 15.35 13.48
N GLY A 62 26.05 14.20 13.47
CA GLY A 62 26.34 13.49 14.70
C GLY A 62 25.47 12.27 14.97
N LYS A 63 26.17 11.14 14.94
CA LYS A 63 26.02 10.07 15.93
C LYS A 63 25.12 8.89 15.53
N TRP A 64 25.63 8.11 14.58
CA TRP A 64 25.46 6.66 14.62
C TRP A 64 26.68 6.07 15.33
N ILE A 65 26.66 6.09 16.67
CA ILE A 65 27.35 5.06 17.47
C ILE A 65 26.37 3.93 17.72
#